data_AF-A0A520M7J3-F1
#
_entry.id   AF-A0A520M7J3-F1
#
_cell.length_a   1.000
_cell.length_b   1.000
_cell.length_c   1.000
_cell.angle_alpha   90.00
_cell.angle_beta   90.00
_cell.angle_gamma   90.00
#
_symmetry.space_group_name_H-M   'P 1'
#
loop_
_entity.id
_entity.type
_entity.pdbx_description
1 polymer ?
#
loop_
_entity_poly.entity_id
_entity_poly.type
_entity_poly.pdbx_seq_one_letter_code
_entity_poly.pdbx_strand_id
1 'polypeptide(L)'
;MKTFTTFLISIAFVVASGAADMREFTSADGSKTLNAKVLDYSQAKGVAKILRADGKVMTFPVKALSNKDGEYLKAWYQATMAGRKLAVRVTDEEKKTSETKTSNSKVSSYESNFKLNVRNNGTSPFENIEVKYQIFYTVDGVKGTKSQNLVASGETSISSIFPRTDQNLSTEKIALTKIRPLPASQCATTGAG
;
A
#
# COMPACT_ATOMS: atom_id res chain seq x y z
N MET A 1 15.24 -28.18 2.55
CA MET A 1 15.47 -26.81 2.02
C MET A 1 14.19 -26.02 2.20
N LYS A 2 14.21 -24.93 2.97
CA LYS A 2 13.05 -24.06 3.17
C LYS A 2 12.98 -23.11 1.97
N THR A 3 12.12 -23.40 0.99
CA THR A 3 11.75 -22.42 -0.03
C THR A 3 10.91 -21.35 0.66
N PHE A 4 11.54 -20.24 1.00
CA PHE A 4 10.85 -19.02 1.40
C PHE A 4 10.10 -18.51 0.17
N THR A 5 8.79 -18.76 0.12
CA THR A 5 7.90 -18.10 -0.84
C THR A 5 7.72 -16.67 -0.35
N THR A 6 8.52 -15.75 -0.90
CA THR A 6 8.49 -14.34 -0.54
C THR A 6 7.19 -13.71 -1.09
N PHE A 7 6.21 -13.51 -0.22
CA PHE A 7 5.04 -12.69 -0.51
C PHE A 7 5.40 -11.21 -0.30
N LEU A 8 5.28 -10.41 -1.36
CA LEU A 8 5.46 -8.97 -1.29
C LEU A 8 4.17 -8.30 -1.72
N ILE A 9 3.49 -7.64 -0.79
CA ILE A 9 2.43 -6.70 -1.10
C ILE A 9 3.06 -5.33 -1.27
N SER A 10 2.85 -4.72 -2.42
CA SER A 10 3.12 -3.30 -2.65
C SER A 10 1.79 -2.56 -2.54
N ILE A 11 1.64 -1.77 -1.46
CA ILE A 11 0.55 -0.80 -1.36
C ILE A 11 1.03 0.45 -2.07
N ALA A 12 0.62 0.60 -3.34
CA ALA A 12 0.79 1.84 -4.05
C ALA A 12 -0.31 2.81 -3.62
N PHE A 13 -0.01 3.69 -2.66
CA PHE A 13 -0.78 4.91 -2.55
C PHE A 13 -0.55 5.70 -3.84
N VAL A 14 -1.56 5.78 -4.71
CA VAL A 14 -1.65 6.88 -5.67
C VAL A 14 -2.04 8.12 -4.89
N VAL A 15 -1.14 8.58 -4.01
CA VAL A 15 -1.07 10.00 -3.74
C VAL A 15 -0.59 10.59 -5.05
N ALA A 16 -1.45 11.37 -5.71
CA ALA A 16 -0.97 12.36 -6.67
C ALA A 16 0.29 12.96 -6.07
N SER A 17 1.42 12.76 -6.76
CA SER A 17 2.77 13.03 -6.29
C SER A 17 2.92 14.52 -6.01
N GLY A 18 2.39 14.98 -4.89
CA GLY A 18 2.68 16.24 -4.25
C GLY A 18 3.86 16.07 -3.30
N ALA A 19 4.73 15.08 -3.55
CA ALA A 19 6.01 14.90 -2.88
C ALA A 19 6.98 16.02 -3.28
N ALA A 20 6.61 17.25 -2.90
CA ALA A 20 7.43 18.40 -2.58
C ALA A 20 8.67 18.60 -3.48
N ASP A 21 8.46 18.69 -4.78
CA ASP A 21 9.40 19.39 -5.66
C ASP A 21 9.19 20.91 -5.54
N MET A 22 10.22 21.67 -5.92
CA MET A 22 10.12 23.12 -6.01
C MET A 22 8.93 23.49 -6.91
N ARG A 23 8.05 24.34 -6.40
CA ARG A 23 6.85 24.80 -7.07
C ARG A 23 6.81 26.32 -7.05
N GLU A 24 6.30 26.90 -8.13
CA GLU A 24 5.97 28.31 -8.17
C GLU A 24 4.65 28.59 -7.44
N PHE A 25 4.71 29.47 -6.44
CA PHE A 25 3.58 29.98 -5.68
C PHE A 25 3.29 31.42 -6.10
N THR A 26 2.03 31.77 -6.25
CA THR A 26 1.61 33.12 -6.64
C THR A 26 0.98 33.84 -5.44
N SER A 27 1.24 35.14 -5.31
CA SER A 27 0.61 35.99 -4.29
C SER A 27 -0.90 36.15 -4.53
N ALA A 28 -1.64 36.52 -3.49
CA ALA A 28 -3.10 36.67 -3.55
C ALA A 28 -3.56 37.71 -4.59
N ASP A 29 -2.76 38.75 -4.83
CA ASP A 29 -2.98 39.80 -5.82
C ASP A 29 -2.42 39.46 -7.22
N GLY A 30 -1.76 38.30 -7.37
CA GLY A 30 -1.13 37.88 -8.62
C GLY A 30 0.16 38.62 -9.00
N SER A 31 0.60 39.60 -8.19
CA SER A 31 1.71 40.49 -8.56
C SER A 31 3.10 39.86 -8.42
N LYS A 32 3.22 38.82 -7.59
CA LYS A 32 4.50 38.19 -7.25
C LYS A 32 4.41 36.68 -7.34
N THR A 33 5.50 36.06 -7.79
CA THR A 33 5.69 34.62 -7.76
C THR A 33 6.89 34.24 -6.89
N LEU A 34 6.86 33.02 -6.37
CA LEU A 34 7.89 32.49 -5.49
C LEU A 34 8.11 31.01 -5.76
N ASN A 35 9.31 30.65 -6.21
CA ASN A 35 9.71 29.24 -6.32
C ASN A 35 10.18 28.71 -4.97
N ALA A 36 9.43 27.74 -4.44
CA ALA A 36 9.69 27.16 -3.13
C ALA A 36 9.16 25.72 -2.98
N LYS A 37 9.66 25.02 -1.98
CA LYS A 37 9.22 23.70 -1.54
C LYS A 37 8.46 23.82 -0.22
N VAL A 38 7.31 23.17 -0.11
CA VAL A 38 6.54 23.14 1.15
C VAL A 38 7.24 22.23 2.16
N LEU A 39 7.53 22.76 3.35
CA LEU A 39 8.12 22.00 4.45
C LEU A 39 7.05 21.58 5.47
N ASP A 40 6.15 22.51 5.79
CA ASP A 40 5.09 22.29 6.77
C ASP A 40 3.89 23.23 6.51
N TYR A 41 2.71 22.84 6.95
CA TYR A 41 1.51 23.66 6.91
C TYR A 41 0.68 23.43 8.18
N SER A 42 0.43 24.51 8.93
CA SER A 42 -0.49 24.48 10.08
C SER A 42 -1.85 25.00 9.65
N GLN A 43 -2.82 24.09 9.47
CA GLN A 43 -4.21 24.47 9.20
C GLN A 43 -4.81 25.31 10.32
N ALA A 44 -4.53 24.96 11.59
CA ALA A 44 -5.06 25.68 12.76
C ALA A 44 -4.59 27.15 12.81
N LYS A 45 -3.32 27.40 12.45
CA LYS A 45 -2.75 28.76 12.43
C LYS A 45 -2.89 29.45 11.07
N GLY A 46 -3.26 28.73 10.02
CA GLY A 46 -3.33 29.24 8.65
C GLY A 46 -1.96 29.69 8.10
N VAL A 47 -0.85 29.10 8.54
CA VAL A 47 0.51 29.48 8.14
C VAL A 47 1.25 28.32 7.49
N ALA A 48 1.95 28.60 6.39
CA ALA A 48 2.79 27.64 5.68
C ALA A 48 4.27 27.97 5.91
N LYS A 49 5.08 26.94 6.09
CA LYS A 49 6.54 27.00 6.16
C LYS A 49 7.11 26.40 4.89
N ILE A 50 7.93 27.18 4.18
CA ILE A 50 8.50 26.79 2.90
C ILE A 50 10.02 26.95 2.90
N LEU A 51 10.68 26.22 2.00
CA LEU A 51 12.08 26.37 1.61
C LEU A 51 12.14 27.02 0.24
N ARG A 52 12.65 28.24 0.15
CA ARG A 52 12.83 28.94 -1.13
C ARG A 52 13.96 28.35 -1.95
N ALA A 53 13.98 28.65 -3.24
CA ALA A 53 15.08 28.25 -4.15
C ALA A 53 16.48 28.74 -3.70
N ASP A 54 16.56 29.87 -2.99
CA ASP A 54 17.82 30.40 -2.41
C ASP A 54 18.23 29.69 -1.10
N GLY A 55 17.55 28.62 -0.71
CA GLY A 55 17.81 27.85 0.50
C GLY A 55 17.27 28.49 1.78
N LYS A 56 16.65 29.68 1.72
CA LYS A 56 16.08 30.33 2.90
C LYS A 56 14.73 29.74 3.25
N VAL A 57 14.54 29.49 4.54
CA VAL A 57 13.26 29.05 5.09
C VAL A 57 12.44 30.27 5.49
N MET A 58 11.19 30.32 5.08
CA MET A 58 10.25 31.37 5.50
C MET A 58 8.90 30.79 5.90
N THR A 59 8.19 31.55 6.75
CA THR A 59 6.83 31.23 7.18
C THR A 59 5.93 32.41 6.86
N PHE A 60 4.77 32.15 6.28
CA PHE A 60 3.82 33.21 5.88
C PHE A 60 2.37 32.69 5.95
N PRO A 61 1.37 33.58 6.09
CA PRO A 61 -0.03 33.19 6.11
C PRO A 61 -0.48 32.70 4.74
N VAL A 62 -1.24 31.61 4.68
CA VAL A 62 -1.75 31.04 3.42
C VAL A 62 -2.65 32.03 2.66
N LYS A 63 -3.30 32.95 3.37
CA LYS A 63 -4.09 34.05 2.79
C LYS A 63 -3.27 35.00 1.90
N ALA A 64 -1.94 34.98 2.01
CA ALA A 64 -1.06 35.75 1.13
C ALA A 64 -0.84 35.09 -0.24
N LEU A 65 -1.31 33.86 -0.44
CA LEU A 65 -1.23 33.14 -1.71
C LEU A 65 -2.52 33.29 -2.51
N SER A 66 -2.41 33.00 -3.81
CA SER A 66 -3.56 32.76 -4.68
C SER A 66 -4.46 31.66 -4.10
N ASN A 67 -5.77 31.74 -4.40
CA ASN A 67 -6.73 30.72 -3.96
C ASN A 67 -6.31 29.30 -4.40
N LYS A 68 -5.82 29.17 -5.63
CA LYS A 68 -5.34 27.91 -6.20
C LYS A 68 -4.17 27.31 -5.42
N ASP A 69 -3.22 28.14 -5.00
CA ASP A 69 -2.09 27.67 -4.21
C ASP A 69 -2.46 27.40 -2.75
N GLY A 70 -3.44 28.13 -2.21
CA GLY A 70 -4.04 27.84 -0.92
C GLY A 70 -4.75 26.47 -0.90
N GLU A 71 -5.47 26.13 -1.96
CA GLU A 71 -6.09 24.80 -2.14
C GLU A 71 -5.04 23.70 -2.27
N TYR A 72 -3.98 23.95 -3.04
CA TYR A 72 -2.85 23.04 -3.13
C TYR A 72 -2.25 22.73 -1.77
N LEU A 73 -2.01 23.73 -0.91
CA LEU A 73 -1.47 23.49 0.44
C LEU A 73 -2.40 22.64 1.31
N LYS A 74 -3.71 22.80 1.17
CA LYS A 74 -4.69 21.96 1.87
C LYS A 74 -4.59 20.51 1.40
N ALA A 75 -4.60 20.27 0.09
CA ALA A 75 -4.47 18.94 -0.48
C ALA A 75 -3.12 18.28 -0.11
N TRP A 76 -2.03 19.04 -0.21
CA TRP A 76 -0.70 18.62 0.19
C TRP A 76 -0.64 18.21 1.66
N TYR A 77 -1.25 18.98 2.55
CA TYR A 77 -1.30 18.66 3.98
C TYR A 77 -2.11 17.40 4.25
N GLN A 78 -3.26 17.22 3.62
CA GLN A 78 -4.06 15.99 3.79
C GLN A 78 -3.27 14.76 3.34
N ALA A 79 -2.64 14.81 2.16
CA ALA A 79 -1.80 13.72 1.65
C ALA A 79 -0.60 13.44 2.56
N THR A 80 0.09 14.49 3.03
CA THR A 80 1.25 14.38 3.92
C THR A 80 0.86 13.83 5.29
N MET A 81 -0.28 14.25 5.84
CA MET A 81 -0.79 13.74 7.11
C MET A 81 -1.27 12.30 6.98
N ALA A 82 -1.94 11.94 5.89
CA ALA A 82 -2.32 10.56 5.62
C ALA A 82 -1.08 9.66 5.59
N GLY A 83 -0.05 10.01 4.81
CA GLY A 83 1.19 9.24 4.73
C GLY A 83 1.99 9.16 6.04
N ARG A 84 1.85 10.15 6.94
CA ARG A 84 2.55 10.17 8.25
C ARG A 84 1.76 9.50 9.38
N LYS A 85 0.42 9.50 9.29
CA LYS A 85 -0.46 9.14 10.41
C LYS A 85 -1.29 7.89 10.17
N LEU A 86 -1.51 7.49 8.91
CA LEU A 86 -2.09 6.19 8.61
C LEU A 86 -0.98 5.14 8.59
N ALA A 87 -1.17 4.08 9.38
CA ALA A 87 -0.34 2.89 9.31
C ALA A 87 -1.17 1.76 8.69
N VAL A 88 -0.59 1.04 7.73
CA VAL A 88 -1.23 -0.15 7.14
C VAL A 88 -0.44 -1.37 7.59
N ARG A 89 -1.12 -2.31 8.25
CA ARG A 89 -0.58 -3.63 8.56
C ARG A 89 -1.25 -4.65 7.65
N VAL A 90 -0.44 -5.58 7.17
CA VAL A 90 -0.87 -6.62 6.25
C VAL A 90 -0.61 -7.97 6.93
N THR A 91 -1.60 -8.83 6.93
CA THR A 91 -1.50 -10.20 7.45
C THR A 91 -2.08 -11.16 6.44
N ASP A 92 -1.33 -12.21 6.12
CA ASP A 92 -1.79 -13.28 5.25
C ASP A 92 -2.81 -14.17 5.97
N GLU A 93 -3.82 -14.60 5.23
CA GLU A 93 -4.74 -15.65 5.64
C GLU A 93 -4.76 -16.71 4.56
N GLU A 94 -4.37 -17.94 4.92
CA GLU A 94 -4.45 -19.08 4.03
C GLU A 94 -5.37 -20.15 4.65
N LYS A 95 -6.36 -20.58 3.88
CA LYS A 95 -7.20 -21.73 4.21
C LYS A 95 -6.95 -22.83 3.20
N LYS A 96 -6.43 -23.95 3.69
CA LYS A 96 -6.26 -25.16 2.88
C LYS A 96 -7.63 -25.70 2.45
N THR A 97 -7.85 -25.88 1.16
CA THR A 97 -9.12 -26.35 0.59
C THR A 97 -9.06 -27.82 0.18
N SER A 98 -7.91 -28.31 -0.24
CA SER A 98 -7.74 -29.72 -0.60
C SER A 98 -6.29 -30.19 -0.49
N GLU A 99 -6.12 -31.51 -0.52
CA GLU A 99 -4.82 -32.15 -0.56
C GLU A 99 -4.89 -33.51 -1.23
N THR A 100 -4.01 -33.74 -2.17
CA THR A 100 -3.88 -35.02 -2.88
C THR A 100 -2.43 -35.47 -2.84
N LYS A 101 -2.22 -36.74 -2.48
CA LYS A 101 -0.91 -37.39 -2.52
C LYS A 101 -0.75 -38.09 -3.87
N THR A 102 0.38 -37.87 -4.54
CA THR A 102 0.83 -38.65 -5.70
C THR A 102 1.95 -39.61 -5.28
N SER A 103 2.48 -40.40 -6.21
CA SER A 103 3.57 -41.35 -5.93
C SER A 103 4.80 -40.69 -5.31
N ASN A 104 5.11 -39.45 -5.71
CA ASN A 104 6.36 -38.75 -5.36
C ASN A 104 6.15 -37.37 -4.72
N SER A 105 4.92 -36.86 -4.70
CA SER A 105 4.64 -35.50 -4.25
C SER A 105 3.31 -35.40 -3.51
N LYS A 106 3.17 -34.29 -2.81
CA LYS A 106 1.98 -33.86 -2.10
C LYS A 106 1.53 -32.54 -2.72
N VAL A 107 0.35 -32.53 -3.31
CA VAL A 107 -0.25 -31.35 -3.93
C VAL A 107 -1.31 -30.81 -2.98
N SER A 108 -1.19 -29.55 -2.58
CA SER A 108 -2.14 -28.89 -1.67
C SER A 108 -2.69 -27.62 -2.31
N SER A 109 -4.01 -27.46 -2.25
CA SER A 109 -4.69 -26.25 -2.70
C SER A 109 -5.11 -25.39 -1.51
N TYR A 110 -5.04 -24.07 -1.69
CA TYR A 110 -5.35 -23.07 -0.67
C TYR A 110 -6.20 -21.96 -1.27
N GLU A 111 -7.17 -21.46 -0.52
CA GLU A 111 -7.72 -20.11 -0.70
C GLU A 111 -6.92 -19.17 0.19
N SER A 112 -6.29 -18.17 -0.41
CA SER A 112 -5.42 -17.24 0.30
C SER A 112 -5.85 -15.80 0.04
N ASN A 113 -5.86 -14.97 1.08
CA ASN A 113 -6.15 -13.54 1.00
C ASN A 113 -5.29 -12.78 2.00
N PHE A 114 -5.42 -11.46 2.00
CA PHE A 114 -4.76 -10.60 2.98
C PHE A 114 -5.78 -9.81 3.77
N LYS A 115 -5.57 -9.75 5.07
CA LYS A 115 -6.20 -8.78 5.96
C LYS A 115 -5.38 -7.51 5.98
N LEU A 116 -6.02 -6.40 5.66
CA LEU A 116 -5.45 -5.06 5.75
C LEU A 116 -6.03 -4.39 7.00
N ASN A 117 -5.18 -4.11 7.97
CA ASN A 117 -5.53 -3.33 9.16
C ASN A 117 -4.98 -1.92 8.97
N VAL A 118 -5.86 -0.97 8.68
CA VAL A 118 -5.53 0.44 8.53
C VAL A 118 -5.77 1.14 9.86
N ARG A 119 -4.73 1.73 10.44
CA ARG A 119 -4.79 2.43 11.73
C ARG A 119 -4.56 3.92 11.56
N ASN A 120 -5.42 4.73 12.16
CA ASN A 120 -5.20 6.16 12.28
C ASN A 120 -4.46 6.50 13.58
N ASN A 121 -3.16 6.79 13.49
CA ASN A 121 -2.34 7.26 14.62
C ASN A 121 -2.43 8.78 14.84
N GLY A 122 -3.21 9.49 14.01
CA GLY A 122 -3.43 10.92 14.10
C GLY A 122 -4.38 11.32 15.23
N THR A 123 -4.66 12.62 15.26
CA THR A 123 -5.63 13.26 16.17
C THR A 123 -6.86 13.76 15.43
N SER A 124 -6.91 13.58 14.11
CA SER A 124 -8.00 14.00 13.22
C SER A 124 -8.50 12.79 12.44
N PRO A 125 -9.80 12.74 12.10
CA PRO A 125 -10.34 11.69 11.26
C PRO A 125 -9.78 11.80 9.84
N PHE A 126 -9.72 10.66 9.14
CA PHE A 126 -9.52 10.63 7.70
C PHE A 126 -10.78 10.06 7.05
N GLU A 127 -11.20 10.67 5.95
CA GLU A 127 -12.43 10.32 5.24
C GLU A 127 -12.12 9.99 3.78
N ASN A 128 -12.98 9.18 3.16
CA ASN A 128 -12.92 8.82 1.74
C ASN A 128 -11.54 8.26 1.34
N ILE A 129 -11.03 7.30 2.11
CA ILE A 129 -9.74 6.67 1.83
C ILE A 129 -9.96 5.58 0.80
N GLU A 130 -9.23 5.67 -0.30
CA GLU A 130 -9.15 4.62 -1.31
C GLU A 130 -7.92 3.75 -1.05
N VAL A 131 -8.11 2.44 -1.02
CA VAL A 131 -7.06 1.45 -0.79
C VAL A 131 -6.93 0.60 -2.05
N LYS A 132 -5.85 0.82 -2.80
CA LYS A 132 -5.49 0.04 -3.98
C LYS A 132 -4.35 -0.91 -3.64
N TYR A 133 -4.46 -2.15 -4.11
CA TYR A 133 -3.48 -3.18 -3.80
C TYR A 133 -3.15 -4.06 -5.02
N GLN A 134 -1.94 -4.60 -5.01
CA GLN A 134 -1.50 -5.63 -5.94
C GLN A 134 -0.89 -6.79 -5.14
N ILE A 135 -1.35 -8.00 -5.45
CA ILE A 135 -0.87 -9.25 -4.86
C ILE A 135 -0.06 -9.98 -5.92
N PHE A 136 1.23 -10.13 -5.66
CA PHE A 136 2.16 -10.91 -6.47
C PHE A 136 2.25 -12.33 -5.90
N TYR A 137 1.99 -13.34 -6.72
CA TYR A 137 1.99 -14.73 -6.28
C TYR A 137 2.51 -15.68 -7.36
N THR A 138 3.02 -16.83 -6.92
CA THR A 138 3.47 -17.91 -7.80
C THR A 138 2.54 -19.10 -7.65
N VAL A 139 2.10 -19.67 -8.78
CA VAL A 139 1.38 -20.93 -8.81
C VAL A 139 2.32 -22.01 -9.32
N ASP A 140 2.52 -23.06 -8.53
CA ASP A 140 3.34 -24.21 -8.93
C ASP A 140 2.65 -24.99 -10.06
N GLY A 141 3.39 -25.25 -11.14
CA GLY A 141 2.90 -26.05 -12.23
C GLY A 141 2.82 -27.54 -11.86
N VAL A 142 1.71 -28.20 -12.20
CA VAL A 142 1.47 -29.63 -11.94
C VAL A 142 1.73 -30.43 -13.23
N LYS A 143 2.34 -31.62 -13.14
CA LYS A 143 2.57 -32.55 -14.28
C LYS A 143 3.25 -31.92 -15.51
N GLY A 144 4.39 -31.25 -15.32
CA GLY A 144 5.23 -30.74 -16.42
C GLY A 144 4.88 -29.33 -16.90
N THR A 145 3.83 -28.71 -16.36
CA THR A 145 3.60 -27.28 -16.53
C THR A 145 4.64 -26.47 -15.74
N LYS A 146 5.10 -25.35 -16.31
CA LYS A 146 6.00 -24.42 -15.61
C LYS A 146 5.22 -23.62 -14.57
N SER A 147 5.87 -23.27 -13.46
CA SER A 147 5.31 -22.32 -12.49
C SER A 147 5.07 -20.97 -13.15
N GLN A 148 4.01 -20.29 -12.73
CA GLN A 148 3.62 -18.98 -13.27
C GLN A 148 3.68 -17.91 -12.18
N ASN A 149 4.25 -16.76 -12.52
CA ASN A 149 4.17 -15.56 -11.68
C ASN A 149 2.99 -14.73 -12.14
N LEU A 150 2.07 -14.46 -11.23
CA LEU A 150 0.80 -13.80 -11.50
C LEU A 150 0.65 -12.58 -10.59
N VAL A 151 -0.19 -11.64 -11.05
CA VAL A 151 -0.54 -10.44 -10.31
C VAL A 151 -2.06 -10.33 -10.26
N ALA A 152 -2.62 -10.25 -9.06
CA ALA A 152 -4.01 -9.86 -8.84
C ALA A 152 -4.04 -8.42 -8.33
N SER A 153 -4.89 -7.58 -8.91
CA SER A 153 -5.07 -6.20 -8.46
C SER A 153 -6.48 -6.03 -7.94
N GLY A 154 -6.67 -5.16 -6.95
CA GLY A 154 -7.99 -4.84 -6.44
C GLY A 154 -8.02 -3.49 -5.74
N GLU A 155 -9.23 -3.05 -5.45
CA GLU A 155 -9.49 -1.81 -4.75
C GLU A 155 -10.59 -1.99 -3.70
N THR A 156 -10.51 -1.18 -2.66
CA THR A 156 -11.53 -1.08 -1.63
C THR A 156 -11.49 0.32 -1.02
N SER A 157 -12.52 0.70 -0.28
CA SER A 157 -12.62 2.04 0.29
C SER A 157 -12.98 1.99 1.78
N ILE A 158 -12.50 2.99 2.51
CA ILE A 158 -12.87 3.26 3.89
C ILE A 158 -13.56 4.61 3.90
N SER A 159 -14.84 4.63 4.29
CA SER A 159 -15.63 5.87 4.38
C SER A 159 -15.03 6.85 5.38
N SER A 160 -14.70 6.39 6.59
CA SER A 160 -14.04 7.18 7.61
C SER A 160 -13.27 6.31 8.61
N ILE A 161 -12.16 6.85 9.12
CA ILE A 161 -11.41 6.29 10.23
C ILE A 161 -11.15 7.36 11.30
N PHE A 162 -11.73 7.15 12.48
CA PHE A 162 -11.60 8.06 13.60
C PHE A 162 -10.17 8.09 14.17
N PRO A 163 -9.81 9.15 14.91
CA PRO A 163 -8.52 9.20 15.60
C PRO A 163 -8.31 7.99 16.50
N ARG A 164 -7.11 7.39 16.43
CA ARG A 164 -6.66 6.29 17.30
C ARG A 164 -7.43 4.97 17.14
N THR A 165 -8.21 4.81 16.07
CA THR A 165 -8.92 3.57 15.76
C THR A 165 -8.29 2.82 14.59
N ASP A 166 -8.72 1.57 14.42
CA ASP A 166 -8.34 0.70 13.32
C ASP A 166 -9.57 0.34 12.47
N GLN A 167 -9.35 0.09 11.18
CA GLN A 167 -10.31 -0.46 10.25
C GLN A 167 -9.72 -1.71 9.60
N ASN A 168 -10.51 -2.78 9.57
CA ASN A 168 -10.11 -4.04 8.98
C ASN A 168 -10.79 -4.22 7.63
N LEU A 169 -9.98 -4.53 6.62
CA LEU A 169 -10.41 -4.85 5.28
C LEU A 169 -9.84 -6.22 4.90
N SER A 170 -10.44 -6.86 3.91
CA SER A 170 -9.90 -8.10 3.32
C SER A 170 -9.79 -7.92 1.82
N THR A 171 -8.68 -8.38 1.25
CA THR A 171 -8.53 -8.49 -0.20
C THR A 171 -9.41 -9.61 -0.73
N GLU A 172 -9.57 -9.62 -2.04
CA GLU A 172 -10.10 -10.81 -2.72
C GLU A 172 -9.24 -12.04 -2.45
N LYS A 173 -9.88 -13.20 -2.52
CA LYS A 173 -9.22 -14.50 -2.34
C LYS A 173 -8.61 -14.99 -3.64
N ILE A 174 -7.43 -15.59 -3.52
CA ILE A 174 -6.67 -16.17 -4.62
C ILE A 174 -6.50 -17.66 -4.35
N ALA A 175 -6.76 -18.47 -5.38
CA ALA A 175 -6.52 -19.90 -5.33
C ALA A 175 -5.03 -20.19 -5.58
N LEU A 176 -4.37 -20.86 -4.65
CA LEU A 176 -2.97 -21.26 -4.75
C LEU A 176 -2.84 -22.78 -4.79
N THR A 177 -1.84 -23.26 -5.53
CA THR A 177 -1.40 -24.65 -5.53
C THR A 177 0.05 -24.71 -5.10
N LYS A 178 0.35 -25.52 -4.08
CA LYS A 178 1.71 -25.77 -3.57
C LYS A 178 2.05 -27.25 -3.75
N ILE A 179 3.21 -27.54 -4.34
CA ILE A 179 3.70 -28.91 -4.52
C ILE A 179 4.89 -29.17 -3.60
N ARG A 180 4.78 -30.19 -2.74
CA ARG A 180 5.86 -30.64 -1.87
C ARG A 180 6.31 -32.05 -2.25
N PRO A 181 7.58 -32.27 -2.62
CA PRO A 181 8.11 -33.61 -2.79
C PRO A 181 7.95 -34.43 -1.51
N LEU A 182 7.61 -35.71 -1.66
CA LEU A 182 7.56 -36.64 -0.53
C LEU A 182 8.99 -37.07 -0.16
N PRO A 183 9.26 -37.36 1.13
CA PRO A 183 10.51 -38.00 1.51
C PRO A 183 10.60 -39.39 0.87
N ALA A 184 11.82 -39.81 0.51
CA ALA A 184 12.07 -41.07 -0.22
C ALA A 184 11.45 -42.31 0.44
N SER A 185 11.34 -42.33 1.78
CA SER A 185 10.70 -43.40 2.56
C SER A 185 9.18 -43.52 2.37
N GLN A 186 8.54 -42.50 1.78
CA GLN A 186 7.10 -42.43 1.56
C GLN A 186 6.72 -42.40 0.08
N CYS A 187 7.72 -42.46 -0.80
CA CYS A 187 7.52 -42.64 -2.23
C CYS A 187 7.11 -44.09 -2.48
N ALA A 188 6.21 -44.32 -3.43
CA ALA A 188 5.89 -45.67 -3.85
C ALA A 188 7.14 -46.28 -4.50
N THR A 189 7.78 -47.25 -3.83
CA THR A 189 8.78 -48.11 -4.48
C THR A 189 8.06 -48.87 -5.57
N THR A 190 8.26 -48.47 -6.82
CA THR A 190 8.01 -49.33 -7.98
C THR A 190 8.90 -50.55 -7.80
N GLY A 191 8.35 -51.62 -7.23
CA GLY A 191 8.99 -52.93 -7.27
C GLY A 191 9.14 -53.32 -8.73
N ALA A 192 10.38 -53.40 -9.19
CA ALA A 192 10.70 -54.09 -10.43
C ALA A 192 10.41 -55.58 -10.18
N GLY A 193 9.29 -56.04 -10.73
CA GLY A 193 9.07 -57.46 -11.00
C GLY A 193 9.70 -57.83 -12.34
#